data_AF-A0A6C0J2H1-F1
#
_entry.id   AF-A0A6C0J2H1-F1
#
_cell.length_a   1.000
_cell.length_b   1.000
_cell.length_c   1.000
_cell.angle_alpha   90.00
_cell.angle_beta   90.00
_cell.angle_gamma   90.00
#
_symmetry.space_group_name_H-M   'P 1'
#
loop_
_entity.id
_entity.type
_entity.pdbx_description
1 polymer ?
#
loop_
_entity_poly.entity_id
_entity_poly.type
_entity_poly.pdbx_seq_one_letter_code
_entity_poly.pdbx_strand_id
1 'polypeptide(L)' 'MSHHTVRAVGSRRKVWNGTANHTPGGLTKADLKMNKWGRIVSRKKSARAHSGRAFTRRHK' A
#
# COMPACT_ATOMS: atom_id res chain seq x y z
N MET A 1 23.32 -19.89 -1.54
CA MET A 1 22.59 -18.93 -2.41
C MET A 1 21.11 -19.15 -2.20
N SER A 2 20.47 -18.36 -1.35
CA SER A 2 19.05 -18.53 -1.04
C SER A 2 18.21 -18.12 -2.25
N HIS A 3 17.38 -19.03 -2.76
CA HIS A 3 16.47 -18.73 -3.85
C HIS A 3 15.39 -17.75 -3.35
N HIS A 4 15.59 -16.46 -3.58
CA HIS A 4 14.62 -15.42 -3.25
C HIS A 4 13.47 -15.48 -4.26
N THR A 5 12.47 -16.32 -3.98
CA THR A 5 11.23 -16.34 -4.78
C THR A 5 10.39 -15.14 -4.40
N VAL A 6 10.39 -14.12 -5.25
CA VAL A 6 9.51 -12.96 -5.09
C VAL A 6 8.08 -13.44 -5.27
N ARG A 7 7.25 -13.28 -4.24
CA ARG A 7 5.85 -13.70 -4.28
C ARG A 7 5.04 -12.73 -5.15
N ALA A 8 4.06 -13.22 -5.89
CA ALA A 8 3.14 -12.34 -6.61
C ALA A 8 2.39 -11.41 -5.62
N VAL A 9 1.77 -11.98 -4.59
CA VAL A 9 0.95 -11.26 -3.62
C VAL A 9 1.59 -11.25 -2.23
N GLY A 10 1.58 -10.10 -1.55
CA GLY A 10 2.10 -9.96 -0.20
C GLY A 10 1.49 -8.81 0.61
N SER A 11 1.87 -8.70 1.87
CA SER A 11 1.49 -7.54 2.69
C SER A 11 2.16 -6.27 2.16
N ARG A 12 1.63 -5.09 2.51
CA ARG A 12 2.24 -3.80 2.15
C ARG A 12 3.71 -3.71 2.54
N ARG A 13 4.10 -4.32 3.67
CA ARG A 13 5.50 -4.39 4.12
C ARG A 13 6.35 -5.29 3.21
N LYS A 14 5.84 -6.46 2.80
CA LYS A 14 6.52 -7.34 1.84
C LYS A 14 6.74 -6.65 0.49
N VAL A 15 5.72 -5.97 -0.02
CA VAL A 15 5.81 -5.19 -1.26
C VAL A 15 6.82 -4.05 -1.13
N TRP A 16 6.81 -3.33 0.00
CA TRP A 16 7.78 -2.25 0.25
C TRP A 16 9.22 -2.75 0.29
N ASN A 17 9.43 -3.90 0.93
CA ASN A 17 10.74 -4.55 1.06
C ASN A 17 11.16 -5.32 -0.21
N GLY A 18 10.33 -5.37 -1.26
CA GLY A 18 10.63 -6.06 -2.52
C GLY A 18 10.50 -7.59 -2.47
N THR A 19 9.91 -8.15 -1.43
CA THR A 19 9.67 -9.60 -1.32
C THR A 19 8.32 -10.03 -1.92
N ALA A 20 7.52 -9.08 -2.38
CA ALA A 20 6.30 -9.33 -3.15
C ALA A 20 6.06 -8.25 -4.21
N ASN A 21 5.39 -8.62 -5.31
CA ASN A 21 5.09 -7.70 -6.42
C ASN A 21 3.97 -6.70 -6.07
N HIS A 22 2.86 -7.20 -5.51
CA HIS A 22 1.69 -6.38 -5.21
C HIS A 22 0.94 -6.87 -3.96
N THR A 23 0.05 -6.03 -3.43
CA THR A 23 -0.87 -6.41 -2.35
C THR A 23 -2.09 -7.17 -2.88
N PRO A 24 -2.89 -7.85 -2.03
CA PRO A 24 -4.13 -8.50 -2.49
C PRO A 24 -5.10 -7.55 -3.22
N GLY A 25 -5.03 -6.24 -2.93
CA GLY A 25 -5.81 -5.20 -3.62
C GLY A 25 -5.10 -4.53 -4.79
N GLY A 26 -4.08 -5.16 -5.37
CA GLY A 26 -3.38 -4.68 -6.56
C GLY A 26 -2.35 -3.55 -6.34
N LEU A 27 -2.19 -3.04 -5.11
CA LEU A 27 -1.24 -1.96 -4.85
C LEU A 27 0.21 -2.42 -5.01
N THR A 28 0.97 -1.73 -5.84
CA THR A 28 2.41 -1.93 -6.04
C THR A 28 3.22 -1.04 -5.10
N LYS A 29 4.55 -1.17 -5.07
CA LYS A 29 5.43 -0.27 -4.30
C LYS A 29 5.24 1.20 -4.72
N ALA A 30 4.95 1.45 -5.99
CA ALA A 30 4.63 2.79 -6.50
C ALA A 30 3.26 3.31 -6.06
N ASP A 31 2.40 2.50 -5.45
CA ASP A 31 1.12 2.99 -4.89
C ASP A 31 1.20 3.22 -3.38
N LEU A 32 2.32 2.85 -2.78
CA LEU A 32 2.56 2.92 -1.35
C LEU A 32 3.47 4.10 -1.00
N LYS A 33 3.34 4.57 0.23
CA LYS A 33 4.29 5.47 0.88
C LYS A 33 4.38 5.17 2.36
N MET A 34 5.54 5.43 2.95
CA MET A 34 5.68 5.46 4.40
C MET A 34 5.24 6.83 4.92
N ASN A 35 4.40 6.85 5.96
CA ASN A 35 4.05 8.09 6.64
C ASN A 35 5.06 8.43 7.75
N LYS A 36 4.93 9.61 8.36
CA LYS A 36 5.80 10.05 9.48
C LYS A 36 5.77 9.14 10.71
N TRP A 37 4.82 8.22 10.80
CA TRP A 37 4.65 7.25 11.89
C TRP A 37 5.18 5.86 11.54
N GLY A 38 5.95 5.71 10.45
CA GLY A 38 6.51 4.42 10.00
C GLY A 38 5.49 3.45 9.43
N ARG A 39 4.23 3.87 9.20
CA ARG A 39 3.19 3.02 8.60
C ARG A 39 3.21 3.14 7.08
N ILE A 40 3.16 1.99 6.42
CA ILE A 40 3.06 1.91 4.95
C ILE A 40 1.57 2.01 4.58
N VAL A 41 1.19 3.12 3.97
CA VAL A 41 -0.17 3.44 3.55
C VAL A 41 -0.24 3.61 2.03
N SER A 42 -1.43 3.57 1.45
CA SER A 42 -1.58 3.94 0.03
C SER A 42 -1.46 5.44 -0.16
N ARG A 43 -0.85 5.86 -1.27
CA ARG A 43 -0.76 7.27 -1.67
C ARG A 43 -2.14 7.91 -1.77
N LYS A 44 -3.11 7.20 -2.36
CA LYS A 44 -4.51 7.64 -2.44
C LYS A 44 -5.13 7.91 -1.06
N LYS A 45 -4.91 7.03 -0.07
CA LYS A 45 -5.42 7.25 1.30
C LYS A 45 -4.77 8.47 1.94
N SER A 46 -3.46 8.64 1.77
CA SER A 46 -2.76 9.82 2.27
C SER A 46 -3.27 11.12 1.64
N ALA A 47 -3.42 11.15 0.32
CA ALA A 47 -3.93 12.33 -0.40
C ALA A 47 -5.34 12.69 0.06
N ARG A 48 -6.22 11.69 0.22
CA ARG A 48 -7.58 11.90 0.72
C ARG A 48 -7.61 12.51 2.13
N ALA A 49 -6.74 12.06 3.02
CA ALA A 49 -6.64 12.62 4.37
C ALA A 49 -6.28 14.11 4.38
N HIS A 50 -5.47 14.57 3.41
CA HIS A 50 -5.15 16.00 3.27
C HIS A 50 -6.28 16.81 2.61
N SER A 51 -7.08 16.19 1.73
CA SER A 51 -8.13 16.89 0.98
C SER A 51 -9.39 17.25 1.77
N GLY A 52 -9.49 16.86 3.06
CA GLY A 52 -10.70 17.11 3.88
C GLY A 52 -11.96 16.36 3.44
N ARG A 53 -11.95 15.65 2.31
CA ARG A 53 -13.05 14.81 1.84
C ARG A 53 -13.16 13.56 2.72
N ALA A 54 -14.02 13.64 3.72
CA ALA A 54 -14.48 12.50 4.48
C ALA A 54 -15.01 11.41 3.53
N PHE A 55 -14.78 10.14 3.87
CA PHE A 55 -15.50 9.05 3.24
C PHE A 55 -16.95 9.09 3.73
N THR A 56 -17.75 10.00 3.19
CA THR A 56 -19.18 9.91 3.37
C THR A 56 -19.62 8.61 2.68
N ARG A 57 -20.25 7.71 3.43
CA ARG A 57 -21.03 6.62 2.82
C ARG A 57 -22.13 7.33 2.03
N ARG A 58 -21.92 7.53 0.73
CA ARG A 58 -23.05 7.77 -0.17
C ARG A 58 -23.85 6.47 -0.14
N HIS A 59 -24.91 6.47 0.65
CA HIS A 59 -25.97 5.48 0.49
C HIS A 59 -26.55 5.67 -0.90
N LYS A 60 -26.62 4.58 -1.65
CA LYS A 60 -27.34 4.51 -2.92
C LYS A 60 -28.82 4.41 -2.62
#